data_AF-A0A1G8ZLP8-F1
#
_entry.id   AF-A0A1G8ZLP8-F1
#
_cell.length_a   1.000
_cell.length_b   1.000
_cell.length_c   1.000
_cell.angle_alpha   90.00
_cell.angle_beta   90.00
_cell.angle_gamma   90.00
#
_symmetry.space_group_name_H-M   'P 1'
#
loop_
_entity.id
_entity.type
_entity.pdbx_description
1 polymer ?
#
loop_
_entity_poly.entity_id
_entity_poly.type
_entity_poly.pdbx_seq_one_letter_code
_entity_poly.pdbx_strand_id
1 'polypeptide(L)'
;WAVQLALSIKNIPTGAGDTINIQGVYTDGATRYNFQNLAGSSYQMYGSSGIAYQSVGFANAPDTVFITGSSQETVKTWGFRGAYTHNWDPYWNTALYGAYAQAQFGTLAKTTLCGATGTGGVFGGLVGVTGCNPDFAIGQIGIITRWTPVKNLTFSADLNWTHLDQKYSGTAILSPAANTAKPTAVYELKDQDSITLLLRAQRNW
;
A
#
# COMPACT_ATOMS: atom_id res chain seq x y z
N TRP A 1 -2.44 17.81 -8.71
CA TRP A 1 -2.13 18.63 -7.52
C TRP A 1 -2.37 17.82 -6.24
N ALA A 2 -1.88 18.27 -5.09
CA ALA A 2 -2.08 17.60 -3.80
C ALA A 2 -2.30 18.62 -2.67
N VAL A 3 -3.06 18.22 -1.65
CA VAL A 3 -3.23 18.95 -0.38
C VAL A 3 -2.88 18.00 0.76
N GLN A 4 -2.11 18.50 1.72
CA GLN A 4 -1.66 17.75 2.88
C GLN A 4 -1.81 18.59 4.14
N LEU A 5 -2.24 17.95 5.22
CA LEU A 5 -2.27 18.53 6.56
C LEU A 5 -1.60 17.57 7.53
N ALA A 6 -0.79 18.11 8.43
CA ALA A 6 -0.10 17.31 9.44
C ALA A 6 -0.24 17.95 10.82
N LEU A 7 -0.34 17.09 11.84
CA LEU A 7 -0.36 17.47 13.24
C LEU A 7 0.69 16.63 13.98
N SER A 8 1.49 17.30 14.80
CA SER A 8 2.45 16.67 15.71
C SER A 8 2.21 17.23 17.10
N ILE A 9 1.84 16.36 18.03
CA ILE A 9 1.72 16.71 19.45
C ILE A 9 2.85 16.02 20.20
N LYS A 10 3.60 16.80 20.96
CA LYS A 10 4.70 16.34 21.80
C LYS A 10 4.29 16.40 23.27
N ASN A 11 4.92 15.58 24.10
CA ASN A 11 4.69 15.50 25.53
C ASN A 11 3.23 15.22 25.88
N ILE A 12 2.62 14.27 25.17
CA ILE A 12 1.27 13.80 25.50
C ILE A 12 1.28 13.08 26.86
N PRO A 13 0.18 13.10 27.62
CA PRO A 13 0.15 12.68 29.03
C PRO A 13 0.21 11.16 29.23
N THR A 14 0.87 10.44 28.32
CA THR A 14 1.13 8.99 28.37
C THR A 14 2.55 8.66 28.80
N GLY A 15 3.49 9.62 28.72
CA GLY A 15 4.89 9.42 29.06
C GLY A 15 5.75 10.64 28.76
N ALA A 16 6.89 10.76 29.42
CA ALA A 16 7.82 11.88 29.19
C ALA A 16 8.40 11.80 27.77
N GLY A 17 8.26 12.89 27.00
CA GLY A 17 8.77 12.95 25.63
C GLY A 17 7.93 12.19 24.59
N ASP A 18 6.81 11.59 24.98
CA ASP A 18 5.92 10.89 24.05
C ASP A 18 5.41 11.81 22.95
N THR A 19 5.22 11.25 21.75
CA THR A 19 4.71 12.02 20.61
C THR A 19 3.63 11.26 19.87
N ILE A 20 2.68 12.01 19.31
CA ILE A 20 1.75 11.50 18.30
C ILE A 20 1.84 12.39 17.06
N ASN A 21 1.96 11.75 15.91
CA ASN A 21 2.06 12.41 14.62
C ASN A 21 1.02 11.82 13.69
N ILE A 22 0.32 12.69 12.96
CA ILE A 22 -0.65 12.27 11.95
C ILE A 22 -0.54 13.21 10.75
N GLN A 23 -0.72 12.66 9.55
CA GLN A 23 -0.83 13.40 8.31
C GLN A 23 -1.97 12.83 7.49
N GLY A 24 -2.82 13.70 6.95
CA GLY A 24 -3.80 13.38 5.91
C GLY A 24 -3.38 13.98 4.58
N VAL A 25 -3.77 13.33 3.49
CA VAL A 25 -3.45 13.74 2.12
C VAL A 25 -4.61 13.44 1.17
N TYR A 26 -4.84 14.36 0.23
CA TYR A 26 -5.67 14.17 -0.94
C TYR A 26 -4.89 14.60 -2.19
N THR A 27 -5.04 13.87 -3.29
CA THR A 27 -4.35 14.16 -4.55
C THR A 27 -5.29 14.02 -5.73
N ASP A 28 -5.08 14.85 -6.74
CA ASP A 28 -5.66 14.72 -8.07
C ASP A 28 -4.52 14.64 -9.09
N GLY A 29 -4.19 13.42 -9.52
CA GLY A 29 -3.09 13.10 -10.42
C GLY A 29 -1.67 13.35 -9.91
N ALA A 30 -1.50 13.61 -8.62
CA ALA A 30 -0.18 13.72 -7.97
C ALA A 30 -0.04 12.61 -6.92
N THR A 31 -0.24 11.37 -7.35
CA THR A 31 -0.49 10.21 -6.49
C THR A 31 0.66 9.91 -5.53
N ARG A 32 1.89 10.25 -5.91
CA ARG A 32 3.10 10.06 -5.10
C ARG A 32 3.15 10.90 -3.82
N TYR A 33 2.30 11.92 -3.69
CA TYR A 33 2.12 12.62 -2.41
C TYR A 33 1.38 11.76 -1.37
N ASN A 34 0.56 10.80 -1.80
CA ASN A 34 -0.12 9.83 -0.93
C ASN A 34 0.66 8.50 -0.89
N PHE A 35 0.86 7.87 -2.05
CA PHE A 35 1.71 6.71 -2.23
C PHE A 35 3.18 7.14 -2.28
N GLN A 36 3.76 7.42 -1.11
CA GLN A 36 5.05 8.10 -0.96
C GLN A 36 6.22 7.44 -1.73
N ASN A 37 7.08 8.21 -2.41
CA ASN A 37 8.56 8.06 -2.44
C ASN A 37 9.12 6.72 -1.95
N LEU A 38 9.23 6.66 -0.63
CA LEU A 38 9.90 5.62 0.14
C LEU A 38 9.07 4.35 0.31
N ALA A 39 7.84 4.35 -0.20
CA ALA A 39 6.92 3.22 -0.26
C ALA A 39 6.62 2.85 -1.71
N GLY A 40 6.11 1.64 -1.91
CA GLY A 40 5.65 1.18 -3.22
C GLY A 40 4.48 2.00 -3.75
N SER A 41 4.35 2.07 -5.08
CA SER A 41 3.15 2.54 -5.79
C SER A 41 2.65 1.51 -6.81
N SER A 42 3.31 0.35 -6.87
CA SER A 42 2.99 -0.80 -7.70
C SER A 42 3.09 -2.03 -6.82
N TYR A 43 2.07 -2.87 -6.86
CA TYR A 43 1.94 -4.04 -6.02
C TYR A 43 1.64 -5.24 -6.90
N GLN A 44 2.31 -6.35 -6.60
CA GLN A 44 2.04 -7.65 -7.18
C GLN A 44 2.44 -8.67 -6.12
N MET A 45 1.45 -9.19 -5.41
CA MET A 45 1.59 -10.05 -4.25
C MET A 45 0.92 -11.38 -4.54
N TYR A 46 1.50 -12.47 -4.04
CA TYR A 46 1.01 -13.82 -4.30
C TYR A 46 0.75 -14.54 -2.99
N GLY A 47 -0.32 -15.33 -2.98
CA GLY A 47 -0.76 -16.10 -1.83
C GLY A 47 -1.24 -17.48 -2.21
N SER A 48 -1.78 -18.19 -1.23
CA SER A 48 -2.37 -19.51 -1.46
C SER A 48 -3.74 -19.38 -2.13
N SER A 49 -4.12 -20.38 -2.92
CA SER A 49 -5.47 -20.52 -3.50
C SER A 49 -5.94 -21.96 -3.37
N GLY A 50 -7.24 -22.14 -3.18
CA GLY A 50 -7.88 -23.47 -3.21
C GLY A 50 -8.51 -23.82 -4.56
N ILE A 51 -8.50 -22.89 -5.53
CA ILE A 51 -9.24 -23.03 -6.80
C ILE A 51 -8.39 -22.70 -8.04
N ALA A 52 -7.14 -22.26 -7.86
CA ALA A 52 -6.22 -21.86 -8.92
C ALA A 52 -4.76 -22.19 -8.52
N TYR A 53 -3.78 -21.91 -9.38
CA TYR A 53 -2.37 -22.18 -9.07
C TYR A 53 -1.92 -21.45 -7.79
N GLN A 54 -2.25 -20.15 -7.69
CA GLN A 54 -2.06 -19.30 -6.52
C GLN A 54 -3.11 -18.19 -6.54
N SER A 55 -3.24 -17.46 -5.43
CA SER A 55 -3.93 -16.18 -5.43
C SER A 55 -2.97 -15.05 -5.76
N VAL A 56 -3.49 -13.97 -6.33
CA VAL A 56 -2.72 -12.79 -6.68
C VAL A 56 -3.51 -11.53 -6.36
N GLY A 57 -2.82 -10.58 -5.74
CA GLY A 57 -3.26 -9.21 -5.54
C GLY A 57 -2.34 -8.27 -6.28
N PHE A 58 -2.88 -7.40 -7.12
CA PHE A 58 -2.09 -6.43 -7.85
C PHE A 58 -2.80 -5.09 -7.95
N ALA A 59 -2.00 -4.03 -7.94
CA ALA A 59 -2.49 -2.67 -8.04
C ALA A 59 -1.37 -1.73 -8.46
N ASN A 60 -1.73 -0.60 -9.07
CA ASN A 60 -0.80 0.47 -9.37
C ASN A 60 -1.50 1.80 -9.16
N ALA A 61 -0.80 2.77 -8.58
CA ALA A 61 -1.24 4.15 -8.44
C ALA A 61 -0.46 5.04 -9.41
N PRO A 62 -0.89 5.15 -10.68
CA PRO A 62 -0.31 6.09 -11.63
C PRO A 62 -0.90 7.49 -11.40
N ASP A 63 -0.22 8.53 -11.89
CA ASP A 63 -0.73 9.91 -11.85
C ASP A 63 -1.93 10.12 -12.78
N THR A 64 -1.85 9.58 -13.99
CA THR A 64 -2.94 9.66 -14.97
C THR A 64 -3.10 8.34 -15.72
N VAL A 65 -4.28 8.14 -16.28
CA VAL A 65 -4.55 7.14 -17.30
C VAL A 65 -4.75 7.84 -18.63
N PHE A 66 -4.19 7.26 -19.69
CA PHE A 66 -4.35 7.72 -21.06
C PHE A 66 -4.79 6.57 -21.96
N ILE A 67 -5.73 6.86 -22.85
CA ILE A 67 -6.23 5.93 -23.85
C ILE A 67 -6.10 6.61 -25.20
N THR A 68 -5.64 5.88 -26.22
CA THR A 68 -5.51 6.44 -27.58
C THR A 68 -6.83 7.06 -28.03
N GLY A 69 -6.82 8.35 -28.34
CA GLY A 69 -8.00 9.11 -28.75
C GLY A 69 -8.78 9.77 -27.60
N SER A 70 -8.33 9.65 -26.35
CA SER A 70 -8.91 10.35 -25.20
C SER A 70 -8.02 11.47 -24.67
N SER A 71 -8.56 12.30 -23.78
CA SER A 71 -7.75 13.14 -22.88
C SER A 71 -7.12 12.28 -21.77
N GLN A 72 -6.08 12.80 -21.11
CA GLN A 72 -5.59 12.19 -19.87
C GLN A 72 -6.64 12.33 -18.76
N GLU A 73 -6.91 11.25 -18.04
CA GLU A 73 -7.77 11.22 -16.86
C GLU A 73 -6.90 11.07 -15.62
N THR A 74 -7.02 12.00 -14.67
CA THR A 74 -6.25 11.96 -13.43
C THR A 74 -6.77 10.90 -12.47
N VAL A 75 -5.86 10.22 -11.77
CA VAL A 75 -6.21 9.31 -10.68
C VAL A 75 -6.28 10.11 -9.38
N LYS A 76 -7.40 9.99 -8.67
CA LYS A 76 -7.59 10.64 -7.37
C LYS A 76 -7.14 9.69 -6.27
N THR A 77 -6.49 10.22 -5.25
CA THR A 77 -6.09 9.40 -4.11
C THR A 77 -6.29 10.16 -2.82
N TRP A 78 -6.56 9.43 -1.76
CA TRP A 78 -6.55 9.99 -0.42
C TRP A 78 -6.02 8.97 0.57
N GLY A 79 -5.54 9.46 1.70
CA GLY A 79 -4.96 8.60 2.69
C GLY A 79 -4.55 9.36 3.93
N PHE A 80 -4.08 8.60 4.90
CA PHE A 80 -3.49 9.14 6.11
C PHE A 80 -2.38 8.23 6.59
N ARG A 81 -1.48 8.79 7.39
CA ARG A 81 -0.46 8.04 8.11
C ARG A 81 -0.21 8.68 9.46
N GLY A 82 0.22 7.87 10.41
CA GLY A 82 0.53 8.36 11.72
C GLY A 82 1.40 7.42 12.51
N ALA A 83 1.94 7.95 13.60
CA ALA A 83 2.73 7.19 14.55
C ALA A 83 2.56 7.78 15.95
N TYR A 84 2.35 6.90 16.92
CA TYR A 84 2.50 7.18 18.34
C TYR A 84 3.84 6.59 18.78
N THR A 85 4.65 7.39 19.49
CA THR A 85 5.93 6.95 20.08
C THR A 85 5.87 7.11 21.59
N HIS A 86 6.10 6.01 22.29
CA HIS A 86 6.26 5.95 23.74
C HIS A 86 7.74 5.81 24.11
N ASN A 87 8.22 6.69 24.99
CA ASN A 87 9.59 6.61 25.52
C ASN A 87 9.52 6.02 26.93
N TRP A 88 9.99 4.79 27.05
CA TRP A 88 10.00 4.07 28.31
C TRP A 88 11.10 4.61 29.24
N ASP A 89 12.26 4.88 28.66
CA ASP A 89 13.41 5.53 29.28
C ASP A 89 14.28 6.24 28.21
N PRO A 90 15.38 6.94 28.57
CA PRO A 90 16.24 7.63 27.60
C PRO A 90 16.94 6.74 26.55
N TYR A 91 16.98 5.42 26.78
CA TYR A 91 17.65 4.43 25.94
C TYR A 91 16.65 3.55 25.17
N TRP A 92 15.37 3.57 25.51
CA TRP A 92 14.36 2.66 24.97
C TRP A 92 13.08 3.39 24.54
N ASN A 93 12.67 3.21 23.29
CA ASN A 93 11.35 3.63 22.81
C ASN A 93 10.64 2.57 21.96
N THR A 94 9.31 2.67 21.92
CA THR A 94 8.46 1.88 21.04
C THR A 94 7.54 2.82 20.27
N ALA A 95 7.37 2.60 18.98
CA ALA A 95 6.39 3.31 18.18
C ALA A 95 5.40 2.34 17.53
N LEU A 96 4.11 2.65 17.66
CA LEU A 96 3.04 2.07 16.86
C LEU A 96 2.76 3.04 15.71
N TYR A 97 2.84 2.55 14.49
CA TYR A 97 2.64 3.37 13.29
C TYR A 97 1.72 2.67 12.31
N GLY A 98 1.17 3.45 11.38
CA GLY A 98 0.35 2.91 10.32
C GLY A 98 0.07 3.92 9.23
N ALA A 99 -0.43 3.41 8.11
CA ALA A 99 -0.86 4.20 6.97
C ALA A 99 -2.01 3.51 6.26
N TYR A 100 -2.85 4.31 5.62
CA TYR A 100 -3.89 3.86 4.72
C TYR A 100 -3.88 4.77 3.49
N ALA A 101 -3.97 4.19 2.31
CA ALA A 101 -4.11 4.93 1.06
C ALA A 101 -5.10 4.24 0.14
N GLN A 102 -5.94 5.03 -0.52
CA GLN A 102 -6.88 4.58 -1.54
C GLN A 102 -6.57 5.29 -2.87
N ALA A 103 -6.59 4.53 -3.97
CA ALA A 103 -6.62 5.08 -5.32
C ALA A 103 -8.02 4.93 -5.94
N GLN A 104 -8.44 5.98 -6.64
CA GLN A 104 -9.73 6.10 -7.30
C GLN A 104 -9.51 6.48 -8.75
N PHE A 105 -9.74 5.53 -9.63
CA PHE A 105 -9.73 5.70 -11.07
C PHE A 105 -11.04 6.33 -11.52
N GLY A 106 -10.94 7.18 -12.55
CA GLY A 106 -12.10 7.80 -13.16
C GLY A 106 -12.88 6.86 -14.08
N THR A 107 -13.93 7.40 -14.67
CA THR A 107 -14.90 6.64 -15.47
C THR A 107 -14.27 6.10 -16.75
N LEU A 108 -13.35 6.86 -17.38
CA LEU A 108 -12.69 6.45 -18.61
C LEU A 108 -11.85 5.19 -18.36
N ALA A 109 -11.01 5.22 -17.32
CA ALA A 109 -10.18 4.08 -16.93
C ALA A 109 -11.03 2.87 -16.53
N LYS A 110 -12.06 3.06 -15.69
CA LYS A 110 -12.96 2.00 -15.24
C LYS A 110 -13.69 1.32 -16.39
N THR A 111 -14.27 2.09 -17.30
CA THR A 111 -15.02 1.54 -18.44
C THR A 111 -14.10 0.77 -19.39
N THR A 112 -12.88 1.26 -19.60
CA THR A 112 -11.93 0.61 -20.52
C THR A 112 -11.36 -0.67 -19.95
N LEU A 113 -10.97 -0.66 -18.67
CA LEU A 113 -10.39 -1.84 -18.01
C LEU A 113 -11.45 -2.88 -17.67
N CYS A 114 -12.63 -2.46 -17.21
CA CYS A 114 -13.61 -3.33 -16.56
C CYS A 114 -14.99 -3.35 -17.23
N GLY A 115 -15.23 -2.52 -18.24
CA GLY A 115 -16.58 -2.34 -18.81
C GLY A 115 -17.53 -1.63 -17.83
N ALA A 116 -18.69 -1.20 -18.32
CA ALA A 116 -19.67 -0.49 -17.50
C ALA A 116 -20.24 -1.33 -16.35
N THR A 117 -20.26 -2.66 -16.49
CA THR A 117 -20.81 -3.61 -15.52
C THR A 117 -19.75 -4.29 -14.64
N GLY A 118 -18.46 -3.95 -14.79
CA GLY A 118 -17.37 -4.61 -14.06
C GLY A 118 -17.03 -6.03 -14.54
N THR A 119 -17.52 -6.42 -15.72
CA THR A 119 -17.36 -7.75 -16.35
C THR A 119 -17.11 -7.64 -17.86
N GLY A 120 -16.47 -6.56 -18.29
CA GLY A 120 -16.11 -6.31 -19.69
C GLY A 120 -14.81 -5.51 -19.84
N GLY A 121 -14.61 -4.87 -20.99
CA GLY A 121 -13.36 -4.14 -21.25
C GLY A 121 -12.15 -5.06 -21.37
N VAL A 122 -10.96 -4.49 -21.22
CA VAL A 122 -9.68 -5.20 -21.47
C VAL A 122 -9.41 -6.28 -20.44
N PHE A 123 -9.60 -5.99 -19.15
CA PHE A 123 -9.32 -6.92 -18.06
C PHE A 123 -10.59 -7.64 -17.59
N GLY A 124 -11.69 -6.90 -17.39
CA GLY A 124 -12.96 -7.50 -16.94
C GLY A 124 -13.60 -8.46 -17.96
N GLY A 125 -13.20 -8.38 -19.23
CA GLY A 125 -13.63 -9.31 -20.29
C GLY A 125 -12.80 -10.60 -20.38
N LEU A 126 -11.76 -10.75 -19.56
CA LEU A 126 -10.98 -11.99 -19.51
C LEU A 126 -11.81 -13.14 -18.95
N VAL A 127 -11.60 -14.34 -19.50
CA VAL A 127 -12.32 -15.55 -19.07
C VAL A 127 -12.02 -15.82 -17.59
N GLY A 128 -13.08 -15.99 -16.81
CA GLY A 128 -13.02 -16.30 -15.38
C GLY A 128 -13.04 -15.07 -14.46
N VAL A 129 -12.90 -13.84 -14.98
CA VAL A 129 -13.06 -12.62 -14.19
C VAL A 129 -14.54 -12.40 -13.93
N THR A 130 -14.93 -12.30 -12.65
CA THR A 130 -16.32 -12.15 -12.22
C THR A 130 -16.62 -10.78 -11.63
N GLY A 131 -15.58 -10.00 -11.34
CA GLY A 131 -15.69 -8.63 -10.86
C GLY A 131 -14.40 -7.87 -11.14
N CYS A 132 -14.54 -6.63 -11.59
CA CYS A 132 -13.42 -5.79 -11.99
C CYS A 132 -13.67 -4.35 -11.56
N ASN A 133 -12.75 -3.83 -10.75
CA ASN A 133 -12.66 -2.42 -10.43
C ASN A 133 -11.18 -2.08 -10.16
N PRO A 134 -10.58 -1.13 -10.90
CA PRO A 134 -9.17 -0.76 -10.73
C PRO A 134 -8.91 0.10 -9.48
N ASP A 135 -9.95 0.61 -8.82
CA ASP A 135 -9.79 1.21 -7.49
C ASP A 135 -9.25 0.17 -6.52
N PHE A 136 -8.34 0.59 -5.65
CA PHE A 136 -7.78 -0.28 -4.62
C PHE A 136 -7.46 0.52 -3.36
N ALA A 137 -7.28 -0.19 -2.26
CA ALA A 137 -6.76 0.37 -1.03
C ALA A 137 -5.58 -0.44 -0.53
N ILE A 138 -4.67 0.23 0.19
CA ILE A 138 -3.60 -0.44 0.91
C ILE A 138 -3.53 0.10 2.33
N GLY A 139 -3.48 -0.81 3.29
CA GLY A 139 -3.32 -0.53 4.71
C GLY A 139 -2.01 -1.11 5.23
N GLN A 140 -1.38 -0.40 6.17
CA GLN A 140 -0.21 -0.87 6.89
C GLN A 140 -0.35 -0.53 8.37
N ILE A 141 0.06 -1.47 9.22
CA ILE A 141 0.26 -1.23 10.65
C ILE A 141 1.55 -1.91 11.08
N GLY A 142 2.34 -1.19 11.86
CA GLY A 142 3.60 -1.72 12.34
C GLY A 142 3.94 -1.24 13.73
N ILE A 143 4.78 -2.03 14.38
CA ILE A 143 5.36 -1.73 15.68
C ILE A 143 6.86 -1.84 15.56
N ILE A 144 7.56 -0.79 16.01
CA ILE A 144 9.01 -0.76 16.04
C ILE A 144 9.48 -0.44 17.45
N THR A 145 10.38 -1.27 17.97
CA THR A 145 11.07 -1.02 19.24
C THR A 145 12.53 -0.70 18.95
N ARG A 146 13.06 0.32 19.62
CA ARG A 146 14.45 0.77 19.48
C ARG A 146 15.10 0.84 20.85
N TRP A 147 16.30 0.25 20.94
CA TRP A 147 17.10 0.21 22.15
C TRP A 147 18.52 0.70 21.86
N THR A 148 18.94 1.73 22.58
CA THR A 148 20.23 2.42 22.42
C THR A 148 21.03 2.30 23.71
N PRO A 149 21.62 1.13 24.03
CA PRO A 149 22.26 0.90 25.34
C PRO A 149 23.42 1.82 25.64
N VAL A 150 24.14 2.23 24.59
CA VAL A 150 25.26 3.15 24.67
C VAL A 150 25.16 4.17 23.55
N LYS A 151 25.80 5.31 23.76
CA LYS A 151 25.88 6.38 22.76
C LYS A 151 26.29 5.81 21.40
N ASN A 152 25.56 6.20 20.37
CA ASN A 152 25.76 5.85 18.96
C ASN A 152 25.55 4.37 18.58
N LEU A 153 25.01 3.51 19.44
CA LEU A 153 24.66 2.13 19.07
C LEU A 153 23.17 1.89 19.31
N THR A 154 22.39 1.69 18.25
CA THR A 154 20.96 1.42 18.31
C THR A 154 20.62 0.08 17.69
N PHE A 155 19.92 -0.76 18.44
CA PHE A 155 19.24 -1.94 17.94
C PHE A 155 17.77 -1.61 17.69
N SER A 156 17.19 -2.13 16.62
CA SER A 156 15.76 -2.01 16.36
C SER A 156 15.17 -3.29 15.80
N ALA A 157 13.95 -3.60 16.25
CA ALA A 157 13.10 -4.63 15.69
C ALA A 157 11.80 -3.97 15.21
N ASP A 158 11.48 -4.15 13.93
CA ASP A 158 10.30 -3.58 13.27
C ASP A 158 9.45 -4.70 12.69
N LEU A 159 8.22 -4.83 13.15
CA LEU A 159 7.24 -5.77 12.62
C LEU A 159 6.13 -4.97 11.93
N ASN A 160 5.93 -5.24 10.65
CA ASN A 160 4.94 -4.55 9.83
C ASN A 160 4.01 -5.56 9.16
N TRP A 161 2.71 -5.30 9.21
CA TRP A 161 1.69 -5.97 8.41
C TRP A 161 1.18 -5.02 7.33
N THR A 162 1.03 -5.52 6.11
CA THR A 162 0.49 -4.79 4.96
C THR A 162 -0.64 -5.59 4.35
N HIS A 163 -1.75 -4.93 4.04
CA HIS A 163 -2.90 -5.49 3.37
C HIS A 163 -3.23 -4.70 2.11
N LEU A 164 -3.26 -5.40 0.98
CA LEU A 164 -3.74 -4.88 -0.30
C LEU A 164 -5.17 -5.37 -0.53
N ASP A 165 -6.12 -4.44 -0.49
CA ASP A 165 -7.51 -4.63 -0.90
C ASP A 165 -7.61 -4.26 -2.39
N GLN A 166 -7.66 -5.29 -3.24
CA GLN A 166 -7.91 -5.14 -4.66
C GLN A 166 -9.37 -5.46 -4.98
N LYS A 167 -9.96 -4.72 -5.91
CA LYS A 167 -11.40 -4.88 -6.21
C LYS A 167 -11.65 -5.73 -7.46
N TYR A 168 -10.81 -6.74 -7.64
CA TYR A 168 -10.96 -7.76 -8.67
C TYR A 168 -11.39 -9.09 -8.05
N SER A 169 -12.23 -9.85 -8.73
CA SER A 169 -12.67 -11.17 -8.28
C SER A 169 -12.77 -12.17 -9.42
N GLY A 170 -12.69 -13.46 -9.08
CA GLY A 170 -12.67 -14.56 -10.02
C GLY A 170 -11.26 -15.06 -10.28
N THR A 171 -11.02 -15.56 -11.48
CA THR A 171 -9.72 -16.09 -11.91
C THR A 171 -9.30 -15.53 -13.25
N ALA A 172 -8.00 -15.37 -13.48
CA ALA A 172 -7.48 -14.97 -14.79
C ALA A 172 -6.23 -15.78 -15.14
N ILE A 173 -6.04 -16.07 -16.43
CA ILE A 173 -4.74 -16.56 -16.93
C ILE A 173 -3.80 -15.35 -16.96
N LEU A 174 -2.78 -15.37 -16.11
CA LEU A 174 -1.78 -14.32 -16.04
C LEU A 174 -0.43 -14.86 -16.51
N SER A 175 0.32 -14.02 -17.21
CA SER A 175 1.73 -14.25 -17.54
C SER A 175 2.58 -13.19 -16.84
N PRO A 176 2.94 -13.38 -15.56
CA PRO A 176 3.75 -12.42 -14.81
C PRO A 176 5.08 -12.12 -15.49
N ALA A 177 5.61 -10.92 -15.27
CA ALA A 177 6.94 -10.56 -15.77
C ALA A 177 8.00 -11.54 -15.25
N ALA A 178 9.01 -11.84 -16.07
CA ALA A 178 10.02 -12.89 -15.79
C ALA A 178 10.75 -12.68 -14.44
N ASN A 179 10.95 -11.43 -14.02
CA ASN A 179 11.56 -11.07 -12.75
C ASN A 179 10.72 -11.46 -11.51
N THR A 180 9.45 -11.78 -11.67
CA THR A 180 8.56 -12.22 -10.59
C THR A 180 8.78 -13.70 -10.25
N ALA A 181 9.45 -14.47 -11.11
CA ALA A 181 9.65 -15.92 -10.94
C ALA A 181 8.35 -16.72 -10.72
N LYS A 182 7.29 -16.36 -11.45
CA LYS A 182 5.97 -17.02 -11.42
C LYS A 182 5.59 -17.50 -12.83
N PRO A 183 5.03 -18.70 -13.00
CA PRO A 183 4.69 -19.24 -14.31
C PRO A 183 3.44 -18.57 -14.90
N THR A 184 3.25 -18.73 -16.21
CA THR A 184 1.93 -18.50 -16.83
C THR A 184 0.95 -19.56 -16.34
N ALA A 185 -0.10 -19.14 -15.64
CA ALA A 185 -1.09 -20.04 -15.05
C ALA A 185 -2.40 -19.31 -14.79
N VAL A 186 -3.42 -20.05 -14.39
CA VAL A 186 -4.65 -19.47 -13.81
C VAL A 186 -4.36 -19.06 -12.37
N TYR A 187 -4.60 -17.79 -12.04
CA TYR A 187 -4.50 -17.24 -10.69
C TYR A 187 -5.87 -16.81 -10.19
N GLU A 188 -6.11 -16.96 -8.90
CA GLU A 188 -7.29 -16.42 -8.21
C GLU A 188 -7.05 -14.95 -7.86
N LEU A 189 -7.97 -14.08 -8.25
CA LEU A 189 -7.92 -12.66 -7.93
C LEU A 189 -8.40 -12.48 -6.48
N LYS A 190 -7.48 -12.15 -5.58
CA LYS A 190 -7.77 -11.87 -4.16
C LYS A 190 -6.86 -10.81 -3.57
N ASP A 191 -7.37 -10.17 -2.53
CA ASP A 191 -6.59 -9.38 -1.58
C ASP A 191 -5.39 -10.17 -1.06
N GLN A 192 -4.33 -9.45 -0.69
CA GLN A 192 -3.09 -10.05 -0.25
C GLN A 192 -2.55 -9.37 0.99
N ASP A 193 -2.03 -10.21 1.88
CA ASP A 193 -1.35 -9.79 3.09
C ASP A 193 0.15 -10.07 2.99
N SER A 194 0.94 -9.22 3.65
CA SER A 194 2.35 -9.54 3.93
C SER A 194 2.72 -9.12 5.34
N ILE A 195 3.61 -9.90 5.94
CA ILE A 195 4.24 -9.59 7.22
C ILE A 195 5.74 -9.47 6.95
N THR A 196 6.34 -8.40 7.45
CA THR A 196 7.78 -8.14 7.33
C THR A 196 8.36 -7.89 8.71
N LEU A 197 9.46 -8.59 9.04
CA LEU A 197 10.27 -8.32 10.23
C LEU A 197 11.63 -7.78 9.78
N LEU A 198 12.00 -6.60 10.28
CA LEU A 198 13.33 -6.03 10.08
C LEU A 198 14.05 -5.93 11.43
N LEU A 199 15.18 -6.61 11.52
CA LEU A 199 16.12 -6.45 12.62
C LEU A 199 17.31 -5.61 12.13
N ARG A 200 17.69 -4.58 12.88
CA ARG A 200 18.80 -3.71 12.53
C ARG A 200 19.65 -3.40 13.75
N ALA A 201 20.97 -3.42 13.55
CA ALA A 201 21.95 -2.81 14.44
C ALA A 201 22.61 -1.66 13.69
N GLN A 202 22.59 -0.46 14.26
CA GLN A 202 23.16 0.74 13.68
C GLN A 202 24.20 1.35 14.63
N ARG A 203 25.44 1.46 14.17
CA ARG A 203 26.53 2.17 14.85
C ARG A 203 26.86 3.45 14.08
N ASN A 204 26.81 4.60 14.75
CA ASN A 204 27.32 5.86 14.20
C ASN A 204 28.73 6.12 14.77
N TRP A 205 29.67 6.52 13.92
CA TRP A 205 31.08 6.76 14.29
C TRP A 205 31.33 8.25 14.45
#